data_AF-Q9XSQ6-F1
#
_entry.id   AF-Q9XSQ6-F1
#
_cell.length_a   1.000
_cell.length_b   1.000
_cell.length_c   1.000
_cell.angle_alpha   90.00
_cell.angle_beta   90.00
_cell.angle_gamma   90.00
#
_symmetry.space_group_name_H-M   'P 1'
#
loop_
_entity.id
_entity.type
_entity.pdbx_description
1 polymer ?
#
loop_
_entity_poly.entity_id
_entity_poly.type
_entity_poly.pdbx_seq_one_letter_code
_entity_poly.pdbx_strand_id
1 'polypeptide(L)'
;MCPPRGLLLVAILVLLNHLDHLSLARNLPTATPGPGMFQCLNHSQNLLRTVSNTLQKARQTLEFYSCTSEEIDHEDITKDKSSTVAACLPLELAPNESCLASREISFITNGSCLTPGKASSMMTLCLSSIYEDLKMYQVEFKAMNAKLLIDPQRQIFLDENMLTAIDKLMQALNFNSETVPQKPSLEGLDFYKTKVKLCILLHAFRIRAVTINRMMGYLNAS
;
A
#
# COMPACT_ATOMS: atom_id res chain seq x y z
N MET A 1 -0.15 -46.84 28.36
CA MET A 1 0.50 -45.53 28.24
C MET A 1 -0.29 -44.71 27.23
N CYS A 2 -1.12 -43.76 27.68
CA CYS A 2 -1.87 -42.88 26.78
C CYS A 2 -0.90 -41.88 26.14
N PRO A 3 -0.91 -41.67 24.81
CA PRO A 3 -0.05 -40.69 24.18
C PRO A 3 -0.55 -39.28 24.55
N PRO A 4 0.35 -38.29 24.67
CA PRO A 4 -0.04 -36.94 25.09
C PRO A 4 -0.68 -36.22 23.90
N ARG A 5 -1.99 -36.36 23.75
CA ARG A 5 -2.80 -35.65 22.73
C ARG A 5 -2.64 -34.12 22.78
N GLY A 6 -2.24 -33.57 23.92
CA GLY A 6 -2.00 -32.13 24.09
C GLY A 6 -0.77 -31.59 23.34
N LEU A 7 0.30 -32.38 23.21
CA LEU A 7 1.54 -31.93 22.53
C LEU A 7 1.36 -31.83 21.01
N LEU A 8 0.52 -32.70 20.43
CA LEU A 8 0.18 -32.68 19.02
C LEU A 8 -0.62 -31.42 18.64
N LEU A 9 -1.56 -31.00 19.49
CA LEU A 9 -2.36 -29.79 19.26
C LEU A 9 -1.52 -28.50 19.31
N VAL A 10 -0.57 -28.42 20.25
CA VAL A 10 0.34 -27.26 20.34
C VAL A 10 1.28 -27.20 19.15
N ALA A 11 1.81 -28.34 18.69
CA ALA A 11 2.64 -28.39 17.49
C ALA A 11 1.87 -27.96 16.22
N ILE A 12 0.61 -28.39 16.09
CA ILE A 12 -0.26 -28.02 14.96
C ILE A 12 -0.57 -26.51 14.97
N LEU A 13 -0.83 -25.90 16.13
CA LEU A 13 -1.08 -24.46 16.25
C LEU A 13 0.15 -23.61 15.93
N VAL A 14 1.35 -24.06 16.32
CA VAL A 14 2.61 -23.38 15.96
C VAL A 14 2.89 -23.49 14.45
N LEU A 15 2.60 -24.64 13.84
CA LEU A 15 2.70 -24.84 12.38
C LEU A 15 1.70 -23.97 11.61
N LEU A 16 0.46 -23.83 12.10
CA LEU A 16 -0.57 -22.99 11.47
C LEU A 16 -0.22 -21.49 11.54
N ASN A 17 0.30 -21.01 12.67
CA ASN A 17 0.78 -19.61 12.79
C ASN A 17 2.02 -19.32 11.95
N HIS A 18 2.84 -20.33 11.62
CA HIS A 18 3.93 -20.17 10.65
C HIS A 18 3.46 -20.26 9.19
N LEU A 19 2.30 -20.87 8.93
CA LEU A 19 1.71 -20.94 7.59
C LEU A 19 1.12 -19.60 7.11
N ASP A 20 0.75 -18.69 8.01
CA ASP A 20 0.32 -17.33 7.62
C ASP A 20 1.44 -16.49 6.96
N HIS A 21 2.69 -16.93 7.08
CA HIS A 21 3.81 -16.37 6.33
C HIS A 21 4.02 -17.02 4.95
N LEU A 22 3.40 -18.17 4.67
CA LEU A 22 3.34 -18.74 3.32
C LEU A 22 2.22 -18.08 2.53
N SER A 23 2.48 -16.84 2.11
CA SER A 23 1.83 -16.29 0.93
C SER A 23 2.05 -17.27 -0.21
N LEU A 24 1.01 -18.01 -0.61
CA LEU A 24 1.01 -18.85 -1.80
C LEU A 24 1.10 -17.94 -3.04
N ALA A 25 2.29 -17.39 -3.26
CA ALA A 25 2.65 -16.73 -4.49
C ALA A 25 2.77 -17.83 -5.55
N ARG A 26 1.70 -17.99 -6.33
CA ARG A 26 1.75 -18.75 -7.59
C ARG A 26 2.86 -18.08 -8.44
N ASN A 27 3.99 -18.77 -8.58
CA ASN A 27 5.12 -18.30 -9.39
C ASN A 27 4.64 -18.07 -10.83
N LEU A 28 4.53 -16.81 -11.25
CA LEU A 28 4.35 -16.47 -12.66
C LEU A 28 5.67 -16.65 -13.43
N PRO A 29 5.61 -16.89 -14.75
CA PRO A 29 6.81 -17.08 -15.58
C PRO A 29 7.70 -15.84 -15.50
N THR A 30 9.00 -16.03 -15.31
CA THR A 30 9.97 -14.93 -15.25
C THR A 30 10.32 -14.47 -16.67
N ALA A 31 9.67 -13.41 -17.15
CA ALA A 31 10.23 -12.61 -18.26
C ALA A 31 11.39 -11.76 -17.74
N THR A 32 12.41 -11.53 -18.57
CA THR A 32 13.56 -10.68 -18.23
C THR A 32 13.14 -9.21 -18.23
N PRO A 33 13.19 -8.49 -17.10
CA PRO A 33 12.65 -7.14 -17.01
C PRO A 33 13.53 -6.09 -17.67
N GLY A 34 12.91 -5.07 -18.27
CA GLY A 34 13.61 -3.83 -18.65
C GLY A 34 14.11 -3.06 -17.41
N PRO A 35 15.19 -2.27 -17.53
CA PRO A 35 15.86 -1.64 -16.39
C PRO A 35 14.98 -0.72 -15.53
N GLY A 36 13.97 -0.05 -16.11
CA GLY A 36 13.01 0.79 -15.37
C GLY A 36 12.02 -0.01 -14.50
N MET A 37 11.63 -1.21 -14.95
CA MET A 37 10.62 -2.02 -14.27
C MET A 37 11.15 -2.63 -12.96
N PHE A 38 12.43 -3.00 -12.96
CA PHE A 38 13.15 -3.43 -11.75
C PHE A 38 13.16 -2.34 -10.67
N GLN A 39 13.26 -1.07 -11.05
CA GLN A 39 13.26 0.04 -10.09
C GLN A 39 11.90 0.17 -9.41
N CYS A 40 10.80 0.14 -10.18
CA CYS A 40 9.46 0.27 -9.62
C CYS A 40 9.09 -0.89 -8.71
N LEU A 41 9.46 -2.13 -9.07
CA LEU A 41 9.28 -3.28 -8.19
C LEU A 41 10.11 -3.16 -6.90
N ASN A 42 11.38 -2.75 -6.99
CA ASN A 42 12.21 -2.56 -5.80
C ASN A 42 11.64 -1.47 -4.88
N HIS A 43 11.17 -0.36 -5.46
CA HIS A 43 10.53 0.71 -4.71
C HIS A 43 9.20 0.27 -4.08
N SER A 44 8.37 -0.52 -4.77
CA SER A 44 7.13 -1.06 -4.18
C SER A 44 7.39 -2.05 -3.05
N GLN A 45 8.39 -2.91 -3.20
CA GLN A 45 8.81 -3.83 -2.13
C GLN A 45 9.34 -3.05 -0.92
N ASN A 46 10.13 -2.00 -1.16
CA ASN A 46 10.62 -1.13 -0.11
C ASN A 46 9.48 -0.42 0.63
N LEU A 47 8.52 0.15 -0.12
CA LEU A 47 7.34 0.78 0.45
C LEU A 47 6.56 -0.19 1.35
N LEU A 48 6.25 -1.38 0.85
CA LEU A 48 5.51 -2.38 1.61
C LEU A 48 6.25 -2.77 2.90
N ARG A 49 7.58 -2.90 2.85
CA ARG A 49 8.42 -3.19 4.02
C ARG A 49 8.38 -2.06 5.04
N THR A 50 8.63 -0.82 4.62
CA THR A 50 8.68 0.34 5.52
C THR A 50 7.31 0.62 6.15
N VAL A 51 6.22 0.48 5.38
CA VAL A 51 4.85 0.65 5.91
C VAL A 51 4.52 -0.46 6.90
N SER A 52 4.88 -1.72 6.62
CA SER A 52 4.65 -2.84 7.54
C SER A 52 5.41 -2.65 8.85
N ASN A 53 6.67 -2.22 8.79
CA ASN A 53 7.48 -1.93 9.97
C ASN A 53 6.90 -0.76 10.78
N THR A 54 6.47 0.31 10.11
CA THR A 54 5.88 1.49 10.76
C THR A 54 4.55 1.13 11.42
N LEU A 55 3.70 0.35 10.76
CA LEU A 55 2.45 -0.15 11.33
C LEU A 55 2.70 -1.04 12.54
N GLN A 56 3.69 -1.92 12.50
CA GLN A 56 4.03 -2.76 13.63
C GLN A 56 4.54 -1.94 14.82
N LYS A 57 5.41 -0.96 14.58
CA LYS A 57 5.86 -0.01 15.61
C LYS A 57 4.68 0.77 16.20
N ALA A 58 3.74 1.22 15.36
CA ALA A 58 2.55 1.91 15.82
C ALA A 58 1.69 1.05 16.74
N ARG A 59 1.40 -0.20 16.34
CA ARG A 59 0.66 -1.16 17.17
C ARG A 59 1.30 -1.43 18.52
N GLN A 60 2.63 -1.53 18.56
CA GLN A 60 3.37 -1.79 19.80
C GLN A 60 3.42 -0.55 20.71
N THR A 61 3.56 0.63 20.14
CA THR A 61 3.75 1.87 20.92
C THR A 61 2.44 2.51 21.34
N LEU A 62 1.37 2.24 20.59
CA LEU A 62 0.02 2.74 20.81
C LEU A 62 -0.91 1.62 21.29
N GLU A 63 -0.42 0.70 22.12
CA GLU A 63 -1.18 -0.47 22.63
C GLU A 63 -2.52 -0.10 23.27
N PHE A 64 -2.58 1.04 23.98
CA PHE A 64 -3.79 1.54 24.64
C PHE A 64 -4.70 2.37 23.74
N TYR A 65 -4.39 2.44 22.45
CA TYR A 65 -5.21 3.07 21.43
C TYR A 65 -5.81 1.97 20.56
N SER A 66 -7.01 2.20 20.03
CA SER A 66 -7.68 1.27 19.09
C SER A 66 -6.92 1.15 17.77
N CYS A 67 -5.83 0.39 17.78
CA CYS A 67 -4.89 0.17 16.68
C CYS A 67 -4.96 -1.26 16.10
N THR A 68 -5.87 -2.09 16.64
CA THR A 68 -6.11 -3.47 16.19
C THR A 68 -6.95 -3.47 14.91
N SER A 69 -6.84 -4.55 14.12
CA SER A 69 -7.55 -4.63 12.83
C SER A 69 -9.06 -4.67 13.02
N GLU A 70 -9.50 -5.17 14.16
CA GLU A 70 -10.88 -5.44 14.51
C GLU A 70 -11.59 -4.20 15.08
N GLU A 71 -10.84 -3.27 15.67
CA GLU A 71 -11.39 -2.05 16.30
C GLU A 71 -11.37 -0.83 15.37
N ILE A 72 -10.65 -0.92 14.26
CA ILE A 72 -10.49 0.19 13.32
C ILE A 72 -11.54 0.11 12.22
N ASP A 73 -12.30 1.20 12.05
CA ASP A 73 -13.01 1.44 10.79
C ASP A 73 -11.97 1.64 9.68
N HIS A 74 -11.90 0.72 8.73
CA HIS A 74 -10.94 0.75 7.63
C HIS A 74 -11.30 1.85 6.63
N GLU A 75 -11.07 3.11 7.02
CA GLU A 75 -11.26 4.26 6.16
C GLU A 75 -10.26 4.22 4.99
N ASP A 76 -10.77 4.01 3.78
CA ASP A 76 -9.99 4.21 2.55
C ASP A 76 -10.13 5.65 2.07
N ILE A 77 -9.12 6.47 2.37
CA ILE A 77 -9.10 7.89 1.95
C ILE A 77 -9.11 8.09 0.44
N THR A 78 -8.81 7.04 -0.33
CA THR A 78 -8.79 7.04 -1.79
C THR A 78 -10.13 6.63 -2.40
N LYS A 79 -11.08 6.19 -1.56
CA LYS A 79 -12.43 5.82 -1.98
C LYS A 79 -13.08 6.94 -2.79
N ASP A 80 -13.60 6.58 -3.96
CA ASP A 80 -14.25 7.47 -4.93
C ASP A 80 -13.35 8.58 -5.53
N LYS A 81 -12.09 8.69 -5.10
CA LYS A 81 -11.10 9.67 -5.59
C LYS A 81 -10.07 9.05 -6.52
N SER A 82 -9.97 7.72 -6.52
CA SER A 82 -9.04 6.95 -7.32
C SER A 82 -9.71 5.70 -7.88
N SER A 83 -9.22 5.27 -9.04
CA SER A 83 -9.71 4.07 -9.72
C SER A 83 -8.80 2.86 -9.50
N THR A 84 -7.80 2.91 -8.60
CA THR A 84 -6.77 1.86 -8.44
C THR A 84 -7.36 0.45 -8.27
N VAL A 85 -8.45 0.30 -7.51
CA VAL A 85 -9.08 -1.02 -7.26
C VAL A 85 -9.59 -1.64 -8.56
N ALA A 86 -10.22 -0.85 -9.43
CA ALA A 86 -10.76 -1.33 -10.70
C ALA A 86 -9.69 -1.36 -11.80
N ALA A 87 -8.87 -0.31 -11.90
CA ALA A 87 -7.89 -0.14 -12.97
C ALA A 87 -6.72 -1.12 -12.89
N CYS A 88 -6.34 -1.56 -11.68
CA CYS A 88 -5.19 -2.45 -11.48
C CYS A 88 -5.56 -3.94 -11.42
N LEU A 89 -6.74 -4.32 -11.89
CA LEU A 89 -7.10 -5.73 -12.05
C LEU A 89 -6.40 -6.29 -13.30
N PRO A 90 -5.57 -7.35 -13.19
CA PRO A 90 -4.95 -8.00 -14.34
C PRO A 90 -5.99 -8.43 -15.38
N LEU A 91 -5.65 -8.29 -16.66
CA LEU A 91 -6.54 -8.59 -17.80
C LEU A 91 -7.07 -10.02 -17.75
N GLU A 92 -6.25 -10.97 -17.29
CA GLU A 92 -6.62 -12.39 -17.16
C GLU A 92 -7.72 -12.63 -16.11
N LEU A 93 -7.88 -11.69 -15.17
CA LEU A 93 -8.91 -11.72 -14.13
C LEU A 93 -10.14 -10.87 -14.48
N ALA A 94 -10.10 -10.13 -15.60
CA ALA A 94 -11.18 -9.28 -16.08
C ALA A 94 -11.72 -9.69 -17.47
N PRO A 95 -12.00 -10.98 -17.74
CA PRO A 95 -12.30 -11.45 -19.10
C PRO A 95 -13.58 -10.87 -19.72
N ASN A 96 -14.50 -10.33 -18.90
CA ASN A 96 -15.84 -9.96 -19.35
C ASN A 96 -16.19 -8.47 -19.19
N GLU A 97 -15.23 -7.60 -18.85
CA GLU A 97 -15.47 -6.20 -18.45
C GLU A 97 -16.53 -6.02 -17.33
N SER A 98 -17.09 -7.09 -16.76
CA SER A 98 -18.21 -7.03 -15.81
C SER A 98 -17.84 -6.33 -14.51
N CYS A 99 -16.55 -6.24 -14.21
CA CYS A 99 -16.00 -5.50 -13.07
C CYS A 99 -15.45 -4.11 -13.44
N LEU A 100 -15.43 -3.76 -14.73
CA LEU A 100 -14.85 -2.52 -15.25
C LEU A 100 -15.97 -1.63 -15.78
N ALA A 101 -16.37 -0.65 -14.96
CA ALA A 101 -17.13 0.47 -15.51
C ALA A 101 -16.22 1.23 -16.48
N SER A 102 -16.49 1.09 -17.78
CA SER A 102 -15.76 1.75 -18.86
C SER A 102 -15.66 3.25 -18.60
N ARG A 103 -14.50 3.68 -18.13
CA ARG A 103 -14.10 5.09 -18.07
C ARG A 103 -12.72 5.18 -18.70
N GLU A 104 -12.71 5.35 -20.01
CA GLU A 104 -11.49 5.71 -20.73
C GLU A 104 -11.01 7.07 -20.22
N ILE A 105 -9.88 7.07 -19.52
CA ILE A 105 -9.09 8.27 -19.31
C ILE A 105 -7.78 8.03 -20.05
N SER A 106 -7.70 8.58 -21.26
CA SER A 106 -6.52 8.51 -22.12
C SER A 106 -5.46 9.47 -21.63
N PHE A 107 -4.68 9.06 -20.64
CA PHE A 107 -3.45 9.77 -20.29
C PHE A 107 -2.28 9.21 -21.09
N ILE A 108 -1.75 10.03 -22.01
CA ILE A 108 -0.48 9.78 -22.68
C ILE A 108 0.62 10.27 -21.73
N THR A 109 1.01 9.44 -20.78
CA THR A 109 2.21 9.68 -19.97
C THR A 109 3.11 8.46 -20.08
N ASN A 110 4.34 8.66 -20.55
CA ASN A 110 5.39 7.64 -20.57
C ASN A 110 5.83 7.35 -19.12
N GLY A 111 5.03 6.59 -18.38
CA GLY A 111 5.39 6.13 -17.03
C GLY A 111 6.60 5.21 -17.11
N SER A 112 7.66 5.49 -16.34
CA SER A 112 8.95 4.78 -16.48
C SER A 112 8.89 3.29 -16.09
N CYS A 113 7.83 2.91 -15.37
CA CYS A 113 7.56 1.53 -14.97
C CYS A 113 6.97 0.67 -16.09
N LEU A 114 6.69 1.22 -17.29
CA LEU A 114 6.15 0.48 -18.42
C LEU A 114 7.23 0.16 -19.44
N THR A 115 7.26 -1.08 -19.90
CA THR A 115 8.11 -1.47 -21.04
C THR A 115 7.60 -0.81 -22.32
N PRO A 116 8.47 -0.11 -23.08
CA PRO A 116 8.09 0.40 -24.40
C PRO A 116 7.54 -0.74 -25.26
N GLY A 117 6.29 -0.59 -25.74
CA GLY A 117 5.61 -1.59 -26.57
C GLY A 117 4.65 -2.56 -25.85
N LYS A 118 4.54 -2.53 -24.51
CA LYS A 118 3.58 -3.36 -23.73
C LYS A 118 2.55 -2.57 -22.93
N ALA A 119 2.57 -1.24 -23.01
CA ALA A 119 1.64 -0.38 -22.29
C ALA A 119 0.25 -0.41 -22.92
N SER A 120 -0.71 -1.11 -22.31
CA SER A 120 -2.13 -0.91 -22.63
C SER A 120 -2.65 0.37 -21.95
N SER A 121 -3.70 0.98 -22.50
CA SER A 121 -4.38 2.13 -21.87
C SER A 121 -4.78 1.84 -20.42
N MET A 122 -5.26 0.63 -20.16
CA MET A 122 -5.67 0.17 -18.83
C MET A 122 -4.50 0.11 -17.85
N MET A 123 -3.33 -0.31 -18.32
CA MET A 123 -2.12 -0.33 -17.51
C MET A 123 -1.66 1.08 -17.13
N THR A 124 -1.69 2.00 -18.10
CA THR A 124 -1.37 3.41 -17.83
C THR A 124 -2.36 4.02 -16.83
N LEU A 125 -3.65 3.69 -16.92
CA LEU A 125 -4.67 4.13 -15.97
C LEU A 125 -4.44 3.56 -14.56
N CYS A 126 -4.03 2.31 -14.44
CA CYS A 126 -3.65 1.72 -13.16
C CYS A 126 -2.48 2.50 -12.53
N LEU A 127 -1.41 2.72 -13.29
CA LEU A 127 -0.23 3.39 -12.78
C LEU A 127 -0.48 4.86 -12.40
N SER A 128 -1.29 5.58 -13.19
CA SER A 128 -1.69 6.94 -12.83
C SER A 128 -2.56 6.95 -11.57
N SER A 129 -3.48 5.99 -11.41
CA SER A 129 -4.29 5.85 -10.19
C SER A 129 -3.44 5.54 -8.96
N ILE A 130 -2.42 4.68 -9.10
CA ILE A 130 -1.43 4.41 -8.04
C ILE A 130 -0.69 5.68 -7.65
N TYR A 131 -0.28 6.50 -8.63
CA TYR A 131 0.39 7.77 -8.35
C TYR A 131 -0.51 8.72 -7.54
N GLU A 132 -1.80 8.83 -7.88
CA GLU A 132 -2.76 9.64 -7.13
C GLU A 132 -3.01 9.10 -5.71
N ASP A 133 -3.08 7.78 -5.53
CA ASP A 133 -3.16 7.18 -4.20
C ASP A 133 -1.95 7.57 -3.36
N LEU A 134 -0.74 7.40 -3.90
CA LEU A 134 0.50 7.74 -3.19
C LEU A 134 0.52 9.22 -2.81
N LYS A 135 0.09 10.12 -3.71
CA LYS A 135 -0.01 11.56 -3.45
C LYS A 135 -0.97 11.86 -2.29
N MET A 136 -2.15 11.24 -2.27
CA MET A 136 -3.13 11.39 -1.18
C MET A 136 -2.54 10.96 0.17
N TYR A 137 -1.96 9.75 0.23
CA TYR A 137 -1.34 9.25 1.46
C TYR A 137 -0.13 10.10 1.89
N GLN A 138 0.69 10.56 0.94
CA GLN A 138 1.85 11.42 1.21
C GLN A 138 1.44 12.70 1.95
N VAL A 139 0.37 13.37 1.50
CA VAL A 139 -0.14 14.60 2.12
C VAL A 139 -0.60 14.34 3.56
N GLU A 140 -1.39 13.29 3.78
CA GLU A 140 -1.90 12.93 5.11
C GLU A 140 -0.75 12.56 6.07
N PHE A 141 0.20 11.74 5.61
CA PHE A 141 1.33 11.31 6.43
C PHE A 141 2.29 12.46 6.76
N LYS A 142 2.56 13.38 5.83
CA LYS A 142 3.37 14.59 6.10
C LYS A 142 2.68 15.48 7.14
N ALA A 143 1.36 15.68 7.03
CA ALA A 143 0.60 16.47 7.99
C ALA A 143 0.58 15.82 9.39
N MET A 144 0.34 14.50 9.47
CA MET A 144 0.40 13.76 10.73
C MET A 144 1.79 13.84 11.37
N ASN A 145 2.85 13.65 10.59
CA ASN A 145 4.22 13.73 11.11
C ASN A 145 4.52 15.11 11.71
N ALA A 146 4.13 16.18 11.00
CA ALA A 146 4.29 17.55 11.50
C ALA A 146 3.57 17.77 12.85
N LYS A 147 2.36 17.21 13.01
CA LYS A 147 1.61 17.31 14.25
C LYS A 147 2.20 16.44 15.37
N LEU A 148 2.66 15.24 15.08
CA LEU A 148 3.27 14.34 16.07
C LEU A 148 4.61 14.87 16.57
N LEU A 149 5.36 15.61 15.75
CA LEU A 149 6.62 16.25 16.16
C LEU A 149 6.46 17.27 17.29
N ILE A 150 5.28 17.91 17.38
CA ILE A 150 4.95 18.88 18.43
C ILE A 150 4.15 18.27 19.59
N ASP A 151 3.86 16.96 19.57
CA ASP A 151 3.21 16.27 20.69
C ASP A 151 4.16 16.27 21.91
N PRO A 152 3.76 16.86 23.06
CA PRO A 152 4.58 16.84 24.28
C PRO A 152 4.91 15.43 24.76
N GLN A 153 4.04 14.46 24.53
CA GLN A 153 4.24 13.08 24.98
C GLN A 153 5.26 12.31 24.15
N ARG A 154 5.51 12.73 22.89
CA ARG A 154 6.50 12.13 21.98
C ARG A 154 6.43 10.60 21.88
N GLN A 155 5.24 10.02 22.03
CA GLN A 155 5.06 8.57 22.07
C GLN A 155 5.46 7.91 20.76
N ILE A 156 5.10 8.52 19.63
CA ILE A 156 5.35 7.96 18.31
C ILE A 156 5.78 9.04 17.32
N PHE A 157 6.67 8.65 16.42
CA PHE A 157 7.07 9.43 15.25
C PHE A 157 6.87 8.58 14.01
N LEU A 158 6.49 9.23 12.91
CA LEU A 158 6.40 8.55 11.62
C LEU A 158 7.80 8.25 11.10
N ASP A 159 8.03 7.05 10.58
CA ASP A 159 9.34 6.66 10.05
C ASP A 159 9.66 7.46 8.78
N GLU A 160 10.78 8.18 8.79
CA GLU A 160 11.24 8.95 7.64
C GLU A 160 11.53 8.06 6.42
N ASN A 161 11.94 6.81 6.64
CA ASN A 161 12.14 5.85 5.54
C ASN A 161 10.82 5.51 4.85
N MET A 162 9.70 5.50 5.58
CA MET A 162 8.39 5.29 5.00
C MET A 162 7.98 6.47 4.11
N LEU A 163 8.14 7.70 4.59
CA LEU A 163 7.88 8.90 3.77
C LEU A 163 8.77 8.93 2.53
N THR A 164 10.06 8.62 2.69
CA THR A 164 11.02 8.54 1.58
C THR A 164 10.64 7.45 0.59
N ALA A 165 10.13 6.30 1.05
CA ALA A 165 9.70 5.23 0.16
C ALA A 165 8.50 5.62 -0.70
N ILE A 166 7.56 6.42 -0.16
CA ILE A 166 6.47 7.02 -0.93
C ILE A 166 7.06 7.93 -2.03
N ASP A 167 7.93 8.86 -1.65
CA ASP A 167 8.53 9.85 -2.55
C ASP A 167 9.32 9.15 -3.69
N LYS A 168 10.11 8.12 -3.37
CA LYS A 168 10.88 7.36 -4.36
C LYS A 168 9.99 6.60 -5.34
N LEU A 169 8.90 6.00 -4.87
CA LEU A 169 7.99 5.28 -5.76
C LEU A 169 7.23 6.25 -6.67
N MET A 170 6.77 7.38 -6.14
CA MET A 170 6.16 8.45 -6.95
C MET A 170 7.12 8.95 -8.03
N GLN A 171 8.39 9.18 -7.68
CA GLN A 171 9.41 9.60 -8.63
C GLN A 171 9.67 8.56 -9.73
N ALA A 172 9.73 7.27 -9.36
CA ALA A 172 9.92 6.19 -10.32
C ALA A 172 8.72 6.03 -11.28
N LEU A 173 7.50 6.24 -10.79
CA LEU A 173 6.29 6.23 -11.62
C LEU A 173 6.32 7.36 -12.68
N ASN A 174 6.86 8.53 -12.32
CA ASN A 174 7.07 9.68 -13.20
C ASN A 174 5.78 10.16 -13.90
N PHE A 175 4.69 10.26 -13.14
CA PHE A 175 3.45 10.88 -13.62
C PHE A 175 3.38 12.35 -13.18
N ASN A 176 2.89 13.20 -14.07
CA ASN A 176 2.52 14.56 -13.74
C ASN A 176 1.01 14.59 -13.49
N SER A 177 0.60 15.15 -12.34
CA SER A 177 -0.81 15.45 -12.11
C SER A 177 -0.98 16.85 -11.58
N GLU A 178 -2.06 17.51 -12.01
CA GLU A 178 -2.43 18.81 -11.48
C GLU A 178 -2.56 18.71 -9.95
N THR A 179 -1.84 19.57 -9.26
CA THR A 179 -1.93 19.72 -7.81
C THR A 179 -3.25 20.39 -7.46
N VAL A 180 -4.33 19.60 -7.39
CA VAL A 180 -5.50 20.01 -6.63
C VAL A 180 -5.06 20.10 -5.17
N PRO A 181 -5.20 21.27 -4.50
CA PRO A 181 -4.83 21.41 -3.10
C PRO A 181 -5.66 20.44 -2.26
N GLN A 182 -5.04 19.33 -1.85
CA GLN A 182 -5.67 18.41 -0.91
C GLN A 182 -5.39 18.93 0.49
N LYS A 183 -6.45 19.40 1.15
CA LYS A 183 -6.37 19.78 2.56
C LYS A 183 -6.27 18.50 3.38
N PRO A 184 -5.22 18.31 4.21
CA PRO A 184 -5.16 17.16 5.07
C PRO A 184 -6.37 17.18 6.00
N SER A 185 -6.99 16.02 6.18
CA SER A 185 -8.16 15.84 7.03
C SER A 185 -7.81 15.87 8.54
N LEU A 186 -6.70 16.53 8.88
CA LEU A 186 -6.12 16.65 10.22
C LEU A 186 -6.65 17.86 11.01
N GLU A 187 -7.41 18.73 10.36
CA GLU A 187 -7.85 20.00 10.94
C GLU A 187 -8.77 19.76 12.14
N GLY A 188 -8.44 20.36 13.29
CA GLY A 188 -9.22 20.24 14.53
C GLY A 188 -9.00 18.96 15.36
N LEU A 189 -8.17 18.01 14.90
CA LEU A 189 -7.85 16.81 15.69
C LEU A 189 -6.90 17.15 16.84
N ASP A 190 -7.11 16.57 18.02
CA ASP A 190 -6.13 16.59 19.11
C ASP A 190 -5.05 15.50 18.91
N PHE A 191 -4.05 15.44 19.80
CA PHE A 191 -2.97 14.44 19.69
C PHE A 191 -3.46 13.00 19.85
N TYR A 192 -4.44 12.75 20.72
CA TYR A 192 -5.00 11.41 20.91
C TYR A 192 -5.68 10.93 19.62
N LYS A 193 -6.56 11.73 19.04
CA LYS A 193 -7.26 11.39 17.79
C LYS A 193 -6.30 11.31 16.61
N THR A 194 -5.23 12.09 16.61
CA THR A 194 -4.16 11.99 15.59
C THR A 194 -3.48 10.62 15.64
N LYS A 195 -3.20 10.08 16.84
CA LYS A 195 -2.60 8.75 17.00
C LYS A 195 -3.56 7.63 16.58
N VAL A 196 -4.84 7.73 16.93
CA VAL A 196 -5.87 6.79 16.45
C VAL A 196 -5.91 6.82 14.92
N LYS A 197 -6.04 8.00 14.32
CA LYS A 197 -6.09 8.16 12.86
C LYS A 197 -4.83 7.65 12.15
N LEU A 198 -3.65 7.84 12.76
CA LEU A 198 -2.40 7.28 12.25
C LEU A 198 -2.49 5.76 12.11
N CYS A 199 -3.01 5.06 13.12
CA CYS A 199 -3.22 3.61 13.03
C CYS A 199 -4.16 3.22 11.89
N ILE A 200 -5.30 3.91 11.76
CA ILE A 200 -6.27 3.68 10.68
C ILE A 200 -5.60 3.80 9.31
N LEU A 201 -4.88 4.89 9.09
CA LEU A 201 -4.23 5.17 7.82
C LEU A 201 -3.07 4.21 7.53
N LEU A 202 -2.28 3.81 8.53
CA LEU A 202 -1.22 2.82 8.33
C LEU A 202 -1.78 1.46 7.92
N HIS A 203 -2.92 1.04 8.48
CA HIS A 203 -3.61 -0.19 8.07
C HIS A 203 -4.10 -0.12 6.63
N ALA A 204 -4.89 0.91 6.30
CA ALA A 204 -5.40 1.12 4.94
C ALA A 204 -4.26 1.22 3.92
N PHE A 205 -3.21 1.97 4.26
CA PHE A 205 -2.07 2.14 3.37
C PHE A 205 -1.24 0.88 3.20
N ARG A 206 -1.11 0.02 4.22
CA ARG A 206 -0.46 -1.28 4.08
C ARG A 206 -1.21 -2.16 3.07
N ILE A 207 -2.55 -2.17 3.13
CA ILE A 207 -3.38 -2.90 2.15
C ILE A 207 -3.14 -2.33 0.74
N ARG A 208 -3.14 -1.01 0.59
CA ARG A 208 -2.84 -0.36 -0.69
C ARG A 208 -1.43 -0.70 -1.20
N ALA A 209 -0.42 -0.70 -0.33
CA ALA A 209 0.95 -1.07 -0.67
C ALA A 209 1.08 -2.54 -1.12
N VAL A 210 0.29 -3.46 -0.56
CA VAL A 210 0.21 -4.85 -1.05
C VAL A 210 -0.32 -4.87 -2.49
N THR A 211 -1.40 -4.15 -2.78
CA THR A 211 -1.97 -4.05 -4.14
C THR A 211 -0.95 -3.48 -5.12
N ILE A 212 -0.28 -2.38 -4.77
CA ILE A 212 0.78 -1.77 -5.59
C ILE A 212 1.90 -2.78 -5.84
N ASN A 213 2.40 -3.46 -4.80
CA ASN A 213 3.48 -4.42 -4.93
C ASN A 213 3.10 -5.62 -5.82
N ARG A 214 1.86 -6.11 -5.72
CA ARG A 214 1.34 -7.16 -6.62
C ARG A 214 1.34 -6.69 -8.07
N MET A 215 0.90 -5.46 -8.31
CA MET A 215 0.85 -4.90 -9.66
C MET A 215 2.24 -4.72 -10.26
N MET A 216 3.20 -4.20 -9.49
CA MET A 216 4.58 -4.08 -9.95
C MET A 216 5.20 -5.46 -10.20
N GLY A 217 4.86 -6.46 -9.39
CA GLY A 217 5.26 -7.85 -9.60
C GLY A 217 4.71 -8.44 -10.90
N TYR A 218 3.41 -8.20 -11.19
CA TYR A 218 2.76 -8.62 -12.44
C TYR A 218 3.42 -7.97 -13.66
N LEU A 219 3.63 -6.66 -13.61
CA LEU A 219 4.31 -5.89 -14.65
C LEU A 219 5.72 -6.41 -14.92
N ASN A 220 6.49 -6.68 -13.87
CA ASN A 220 7.85 -7.17 -13.97
C ASN A 220 7.95 -8.58 -14.57
N ALA A 221 6.91 -9.41 -14.43
CA ALA A 221 6.87 -10.78 -14.95
C ALA A 221 6.36 -10.87 -16.40
N SER A 222 5.78 -9.79 -16.95
CA SER A 222 5.09 -9.77 -18.24
C SER A 222 5.98 -9.36 -19.41
#